data_AF-A0A521S6D9-F1
#
_entry.id   AF-A0A521S6D9-F1
#
_cell.length_a   1.000
_cell.length_b   1.000
_cell.length_c   1.000
_cell.angle_alpha   90.00
_cell.angle_beta   90.00
_cell.angle_gamma   90.00
#
_symmetry.space_group_name_H-M   'P 1'
#
loop_
_entity.id
_entity.type
_entity.pdbx_description
1 polymer ?
#
loop_
_entity_poly.entity_id
_entity_poly.type
_entity_poly.pdbx_seq_one_letter_code
_entity_poly.pdbx_strand_id
1 'polypeptide(L)' 'TLFDLLKAKNIEPQMVTVELNSKMIDRSSLNNTRIHEGDEVEFLFFMGGGSETE' A
#
# COMPACT_ATOMS: atom_id res chain seq x y z
N THR A 1 4.39 11.85 -2.35
CA THR A 1 4.07 10.75 -3.31
C THR A 1 3.37 9.64 -2.55
N LEU A 2 3.02 8.53 -3.21
CA LEU A 2 2.44 7.36 -2.52
C LEU A 2 3.37 6.82 -1.41
N PHE A 3 4.67 6.90 -1.65
CA PHE A 3 5.70 6.61 -0.65
C PHE A 3 5.71 7.55 0.56
N ASP A 4 5.55 8.86 0.36
CA ASP A 4 5.42 9.81 1.50
C ASP A 4 4.19 9.51 2.34
N LEU A 5 3.07 9.13 1.71
CA LEU A 5 1.84 8.78 2.42
C LEU A 5 2.05 7.58 3.34
N LEU A 6 2.72 6.54 2.83
CA LEU A 6 3.11 5.37 3.62
C LEU A 6 4.01 5.76 4.80
N LYS A 7 5.04 6.58 4.56
CA LYS A 7 5.93 7.07 5.62
C LYS A 7 5.18 7.89 6.68
N ALA A 8 4.29 8.78 6.28
CA ALA A 8 3.48 9.59 7.19
C ALA A 8 2.57 8.71 8.06
N LYS A 9 2.11 7.57 7.53
CA LYS A 9 1.34 6.55 8.27
C LYS A 9 2.21 5.57 9.04
N ASN A 10 3.54 5.70 9.01
CA ASN A 10 4.49 4.77 9.61
C ASN A 10 4.35 3.32 9.08
N ILE A 11 3.95 3.18 7.82
CA ILE A 11 3.76 1.88 7.17
C ILE A 11 5.00 1.55 6.34
N GLU A 12 5.55 0.35 6.54
CA GLU A 12 6.63 -0.13 5.71
C GLU A 12 6.10 -0.67 4.36
N PRO A 13 6.59 -0.16 3.21
CA PRO A 13 6.17 -0.61 1.88
C PRO A 13 6.47 -2.09 1.62
N GLN A 14 7.32 -2.73 2.43
CA GLN A 14 7.63 -4.15 2.32
C GLN A 14 6.57 -5.06 2.96
N MET A 15 5.78 -4.54 3.89
CA MET A 15 4.75 -5.29 4.62
C MET A 15 3.33 -5.04 4.08
N VAL A 16 3.20 -4.16 3.09
CA VAL A 16 1.92 -3.74 2.52
C VAL A 16 1.96 -3.81 1.00
N THR A 17 0.83 -4.14 0.41
CA THR A 17 0.54 -3.93 -1.00
C THR A 17 -0.39 -2.75 -1.11
N VAL A 18 -0.13 -1.85 -2.06
CA VAL A 18 -0.92 -0.63 -2.21
C VAL A 18 -1.67 -0.66 -3.53
N GLU A 19 -2.95 -0.36 -3.45
CA GLU A 19 -3.83 -0.23 -4.60
C GLU A 19 -4.27 1.22 -4.73
N LEU A 20 -4.23 1.74 -5.96
CA LEU A 20 -4.64 3.11 -6.30
C LEU A 20 -5.71 3.02 -7.39
N ASN A 21 -6.94 3.45 -7.10
CA ASN A 21 -8.09 3.38 -8.01
C ASN A 21 -8.26 1.99 -8.64
N SER A 22 -8.30 0.96 -7.80
CA SER A 22 -8.38 -0.45 -8.24
C SER A 22 -7.21 -0.95 -9.09
N LYS A 23 -6.04 -0.27 -9.03
CA LYS A 23 -4.81 -0.68 -9.71
C LYS A 23 -3.69 -0.92 -8.70
N MET A 24 -3.18 -2.15 -8.67
CA MET A 24 -2.01 -2.48 -7.84
C MET A 24 -0.78 -1.67 -8.27
N ILE A 25 -0.16 -1.02 -7.30
CA ILE A 25 1.05 -0.22 -7.48
C ILE A 25 2.25 -1.02 -6.98
N ASP A 26 3.21 -1.23 -7.88
CA ASP A 26 4.47 -1.85 -7.51
C ASP A 26 5.27 -0.94 -6.57
N ARG A 27 6.05 -1.56 -5.67
CA ARG A 27 6.90 -0.86 -4.71
C ARG A 27 7.87 0.11 -5.37
N SER A 28 8.42 -0.29 -6.52
CA SER A 28 9.34 0.53 -7.31
C SER A 28 8.65 1.78 -7.87
N SER A 29 7.33 1.71 -8.07
CA SER A 29 6.51 2.82 -8.57
C SER A 29 6.04 3.76 -7.46
N LEU A 30 6.00 3.34 -6.18
CA LEU A 30 5.51 4.18 -5.07
C LEU A 30 6.17 5.56 -4.97
N ASN A 31 7.46 5.66 -5.29
CA ASN A 31 8.19 6.93 -5.31
C ASN A 31 7.82 7.83 -6.49
N ASN A 32 7.37 7.27 -7.61
CA ASN A 32 7.00 8.01 -8.81
C ASN A 32 5.48 8.24 -8.91
N THR A 33 4.68 7.44 -8.22
CA THR A 33 3.23 7.57 -8.21
C THR A 33 2.81 8.78 -7.37
N ARG A 34 2.18 9.75 -8.05
CA ARG A 34 1.53 10.89 -7.42
C ARG A 34 0.08 10.52 -7.09
N ILE A 35 -0.38 11.07 -5.98
CA ILE A 35 -1.76 10.92 -5.52
C ILE A 35 -2.39 12.30 -5.65
N HIS A 36 -3.61 12.35 -6.16
CA HIS A 36 -4.42 13.54 -6.33
C HIS A 36 -5.66 13.48 -5.45
N GLU A 37 -6.29 14.63 -5.22
CA GLU A 37 -7.56 14.68 -4.51
C GLU A 37 -8.64 13.95 -5.31
N GLY A 38 -9.31 13.00 -4.67
CA GLY A 38 -10.30 12.11 -5.30
C GLY A 38 -9.77 10.73 -5.68
N ASP A 39 -8.46 10.49 -5.58
CA ASP A 39 -7.90 9.16 -5.76
C ASP A 39 -8.21 8.25 -4.55
N GLU A 40 -8.63 7.02 -4.82
CA GLU A 40 -8.84 6.00 -3.79
C GLU A 40 -7.57 5.19 -3.58
N VAL A 41 -7.04 5.19 -2.35
CA VAL A 41 -5.82 4.46 -1.98
C VAL A 41 -6.15 3.42 -0.92
N GLU A 42 -5.94 2.15 -1.25
CA GLU A 42 -6.16 1.02 -0.34
C GLU A 42 -4.83 0.36 0.05
N PHE A 43 -4.70 0.05 1.34
CA PHE A 43 -3.53 -0.59 1.92
C PHE A 43 -3.87 -2.02 2.34
N LEU A 44 -3.36 -2.99 1.58
CA LEU A 44 -3.55 -4.41 1.83
C LEU A 44 -2.34 -4.95 2.60
N PHE A 45 -2.53 -5.22 3.89
CA PHE A 45 -1.49 -5.83 4.73
C PHE A 45 -1.58 -7.35 4.60
N PHE A 46 -0.52 -7.96 4.07
CA PHE A 46 -0.39 -9.41 4.08
C PHE A 46 0.00 -9.85 5.50
N MET A 47 -0.99 -10.03 6.36
CA MET A 47 -0.80 -10.77 7.60
C MET A 47 -0.73 -12.25 7.23
N GLY A 48 0.48 -12.72 6.92
CA GLY A 48 0.77 -14.14 6.73
C GLY A 48 0.47 -14.89 8.03
N GLY A 49 -0.73 -15.45 8.13
CA GLY A 49 -1.23 -16.15 9.31
C GLY A 49 -2.31 -17.17 8.95
N GLY A 50 -2.12 -17.89 7.85
CA GLY A 50 -2.92 -19.07 7.55
C GLY A 50 -2.49 -20.27 8.39
N SER A 51 -2.78 -20.23 9.70
CA SER A 51 -3.03 -21.42 10.53
C SER A 51 -3.54 -20.97 11.90
N GLU A 52 -4.81 -20.64 12.00
CA GLU A 52 -5.57 -21.07 13.18
C GLU A 52 -6.48 -22.19 12.68
N THR A 53 -5.87 -23.38 12.63
CA THR A 53 -6.63 -24.60 12.80
C THR A 53 -7.04 -24.61 14.26
N GLU A 54 -8.34 -24.48 14.55
CA GLU A 54 -9.14 -25.12 15.61
C GLU A 54 -10.41 -24.32 15.92
#